data_AF-A0A7V2H6T3-F1
#
_entry.id   AF-A0A7V2H6T3-F1
#
_cell.length_a   1.000
_cell.length_b   1.000
_cell.length_c   1.000
_cell.angle_alpha   90.00
_cell.angle_beta   90.00
_cell.angle_gamma   90.00
#
_symmetry.space_group_name_H-M   'P 1'
#
loop_
_entity.id
_entity.type
_entity.pdbx_description
1 polymer ?
#
loop_
_entity_poly.entity_id
_entity_poly.type
_entity_poly.pdbx_seq_one_letter_code
_entity_poly.pdbx_strand_id
1 'polypeptide(L)'
;MRISSGGTADAPEAHIPDPAEEFGVGLVSVTDPGSRWTVGVLGLGNSIDPLNPVASGRLAISAGGRVEVGQTLNVGDRGKINLDGGTLSVGGSGLTNDGSFRISSSPSHVLGRVTNLSGGTIAIEGTRATFHNEVFNRSEFRVGPAGEAILLGELTGATPGSTIVEAGGSLTAPRIGEQSLTVNGNVNINPGGTDASTSRLNQLSVTGRLDLSNNALLLDYTGPSPINTIRALITSGFAGGSWNGSGINSSTAASTPNRAIGFAEATDIGSPAVFAGQAIDATTVLIRFTLPGDANLDRTVNIADFSLLASNFNLASNRWARGDFNYDGSTGIGDFALLAANFNQTLPADAARPAGAAVPEPAGMVAALGLTLARRSRRRR
;
A
#
# COMPACT_ATOMS: atom_id res chain seq x y z
N MET A 1 -24.91 19.23 12.36
CA MET A 1 -24.38 20.48 11.79
C MET A 1 -24.12 20.30 10.30
N ARG A 2 -24.41 21.31 9.47
CA ARG A 2 -24.10 21.28 8.03
C ARG A 2 -23.31 22.54 7.66
N ILE A 3 -22.20 22.37 6.96
CA ILE A 3 -21.36 23.44 6.43
C ILE A 3 -21.33 23.25 4.91
N SER A 4 -21.82 24.25 4.17
CA SER A 4 -21.98 24.18 2.72
C SER A 4 -21.80 25.53 2.07
N SER A 5 -21.74 25.54 0.73
CA SER A 5 -21.74 26.77 -0.08
C SER A 5 -20.64 27.77 0.29
N GLY A 6 -19.44 27.28 0.62
CA GLY A 6 -18.29 28.11 0.99
C GLY A 6 -18.28 28.53 2.47
N GLY A 7 -19.18 28.00 3.28
CA GLY A 7 -19.25 28.29 4.71
C GLY A 7 -18.05 27.79 5.50
N THR A 8 -17.70 28.47 6.58
CA THR A 8 -16.63 28.06 7.49
C THR A 8 -17.14 27.93 8.91
N ALA A 9 -16.62 26.98 9.66
CA ALA A 9 -16.82 26.90 11.11
C ALA A 9 -15.53 26.48 11.81
N ASP A 10 -15.37 26.94 13.04
CA ASP A 10 -14.20 26.65 13.87
C ASP A 10 -14.65 26.28 15.29
N ALA A 11 -14.01 25.26 15.88
CA ALA A 11 -14.24 24.86 17.26
C ALA A 11 -12.93 24.41 17.92
N PRO A 12 -12.70 24.68 19.22
CA PRO A 12 -11.52 24.13 19.91
C PRO A 12 -11.61 22.61 20.06
N GLU A 13 -12.82 22.09 20.26
CA GLU A 13 -13.09 20.66 20.49
C GLU A 13 -14.52 20.35 20.06
N ALA A 14 -14.76 19.12 19.58
CA ALA A 14 -16.10 18.62 19.30
C ALA A 14 -16.19 17.11 19.57
N HIS A 15 -17.34 16.68 20.09
CA HIS A 15 -17.72 15.28 20.23
C HIS A 15 -19.05 15.05 19.53
N ILE A 16 -19.13 14.00 18.72
CA ILE A 16 -20.32 13.65 17.94
C ILE A 16 -20.68 12.20 18.27
N PRO A 17 -21.89 11.89 18.75
CA PRO A 17 -22.89 12.84 19.25
C PRO A 17 -22.37 13.49 20.55
N ASP A 18 -23.04 14.56 20.98
CA ASP A 18 -22.71 15.21 22.25
C ASP A 18 -22.89 14.19 23.40
N PRO A 19 -21.88 13.98 24.28
CA PRO A 19 -22.01 13.10 25.44
C PRO A 19 -23.16 13.44 26.38
N ALA A 20 -23.65 14.69 26.36
CA ALA A 20 -24.80 15.13 27.16
C ALA A 20 -26.16 14.72 26.59
N GLU A 21 -26.23 14.23 25.35
CA GLU A 21 -27.48 13.77 24.74
C GLU A 21 -27.65 12.26 24.87
N GLU A 22 -28.59 11.85 25.73
CA GLU A 22 -28.80 10.49 26.22
C GLU A 22 -29.06 9.44 25.10
N PHE A 23 -29.45 9.87 23.88
CA PHE A 23 -29.76 8.97 22.74
C PHE A 23 -29.41 9.55 21.35
N GLY A 24 -28.39 10.41 21.24
CA GLY A 24 -28.11 11.16 20.01
C GLY A 24 -27.48 10.33 18.88
N VAL A 25 -27.99 10.47 17.65
CA VAL A 25 -27.24 10.21 16.42
C VAL A 25 -26.76 11.56 15.90
N GLY A 26 -25.46 11.82 16.01
CA GLY A 26 -24.86 13.09 15.59
C GLY A 26 -24.35 13.01 14.16
N LEU A 27 -24.68 14.02 13.34
CA LEU A 27 -24.11 14.16 11.99
C LEU A 27 -23.52 15.56 11.81
N VAL A 28 -22.25 15.60 11.41
CA VAL A 28 -21.62 16.77 10.81
C VAL A 28 -21.37 16.49 9.34
N SER A 29 -21.84 17.38 8.47
CA SER A 29 -21.57 17.33 7.03
C SER A 29 -20.86 18.58 6.52
N VAL A 30 -19.81 18.39 5.72
CA VAL A 30 -19.08 19.45 5.03
C VAL A 30 -19.08 19.17 3.53
N THR A 31 -19.70 20.07 2.75
CA THR A 31 -19.93 19.87 1.31
C THR A 31 -19.66 21.13 0.52
N ASP A 32 -19.41 20.97 -0.78
CA ASP A 32 -19.19 22.03 -1.76
C ASP A 32 -17.80 22.69 -1.66
N PRO A 33 -17.23 23.13 -2.79
CA PRO A 33 -15.95 23.84 -2.80
C PRO A 33 -15.93 25.06 -1.88
N GLY A 34 -14.84 25.21 -1.12
CA GLY A 34 -14.62 26.32 -0.20
C GLY A 34 -15.23 26.12 1.19
N SER A 35 -16.10 25.12 1.38
CA SER A 35 -16.64 24.81 2.70
C SER A 35 -15.61 24.14 3.58
N ARG A 36 -15.43 24.65 4.80
CA ARG A 36 -14.38 24.19 5.72
C ARG A 36 -14.86 24.09 7.16
N TRP A 37 -14.46 23.01 7.83
CA TRP A 37 -14.54 22.91 9.28
C TRP A 37 -13.15 22.75 9.88
N THR A 38 -12.77 23.65 10.79
CA THR A 38 -11.57 23.50 11.61
C THR A 38 -11.97 23.10 13.01
N VAL A 39 -11.32 22.08 13.57
CA VAL A 39 -11.55 21.65 14.95
C VAL A 39 -10.23 21.25 15.61
N GLY A 40 -10.01 21.57 16.88
CA GLY A 40 -8.78 21.16 17.57
C GLY A 40 -8.75 19.64 17.81
N VAL A 41 -9.69 19.13 18.60
CA VAL A 41 -9.88 17.70 18.88
C VAL A 41 -11.27 17.26 18.45
N LEU A 42 -11.38 16.09 17.81
CA LEU A 42 -12.66 15.54 17.36
C LEU A 42 -12.86 14.09 17.83
N GLY A 43 -13.95 13.83 18.54
CA GLY A 43 -14.43 12.49 18.87
C GLY A 43 -15.69 12.11 18.06
N LEU A 44 -15.73 10.90 17.51
CA LEU A 44 -16.89 10.33 16.80
C LEU A 44 -17.30 9.00 17.45
N GLY A 45 -18.46 8.97 18.10
CA GLY A 45 -18.91 7.81 18.89
C GLY A 45 -18.06 7.60 20.13
N ASN A 46 -18.68 7.07 21.18
CA ASN A 46 -18.05 6.88 22.49
C ASN A 46 -17.95 5.40 22.87
N SER A 47 -16.74 5.02 23.30
CA SER A 47 -16.48 3.97 24.29
C SER A 47 -16.28 4.59 25.71
N ILE A 48 -16.58 5.89 25.87
CA ILE A 48 -16.20 6.64 27.09
C ILE A 48 -17.23 6.55 28.22
N ASP A 49 -18.42 5.96 27.99
CA ASP A 49 -19.39 5.71 29.06
C ASP A 49 -19.93 4.27 29.02
N PRO A 50 -19.50 3.38 29.95
CA PRO A 50 -20.05 2.03 30.05
C PRO A 50 -21.54 2.01 30.44
N LEU A 51 -22.14 3.15 30.80
CA LEU A 51 -23.57 3.31 31.10
C LEU A 51 -24.39 3.83 29.91
N ASN A 52 -23.77 4.25 28.79
CA ASN A 52 -24.49 4.78 27.62
C ASN A 52 -24.06 4.12 26.29
N PRO A 53 -24.64 2.94 25.93
CA PRO A 53 -24.18 2.11 24.82
C PRO A 53 -24.72 2.47 23.42
N VAL A 54 -25.39 3.62 23.20
CA VAL A 54 -26.18 3.87 21.95
C VAL A 54 -25.69 5.06 21.10
N ALA A 55 -24.86 5.94 21.65
CA ALA A 55 -24.43 7.15 20.94
C ALA A 55 -23.54 6.85 19.71
N SER A 56 -23.95 7.34 18.53
CA SER A 56 -23.22 7.14 17.26
C SER A 56 -22.93 8.46 16.55
N GLY A 57 -21.65 8.66 16.22
CA GLY A 57 -21.16 9.90 15.65
C GLY A 57 -20.78 9.74 14.19
N ARG A 58 -21.28 10.61 13.33
CA ARG A 58 -20.96 10.60 11.91
C ARG A 58 -20.33 11.91 11.45
N LEU A 59 -19.19 11.77 10.80
CA LEU A 59 -18.60 12.81 9.96
C LEU A 59 -18.82 12.42 8.48
N ALA A 60 -19.42 13.33 7.72
CA ALA A 60 -19.56 13.20 6.27
C ALA A 60 -18.84 14.35 5.58
N ILE A 61 -17.93 14.05 4.67
CA ILE A 61 -17.30 15.04 3.78
C ILE A 61 -17.69 14.67 2.36
N SER A 62 -18.16 15.65 1.60
CA SER A 62 -18.51 15.47 0.19
C SER A 62 -17.57 16.28 -0.69
N ALA A 63 -17.64 16.06 -2.01
CA ALA A 63 -16.80 16.74 -2.99
C ALA A 63 -16.62 18.26 -2.71
N GLY A 64 -15.37 18.68 -2.64
CA GLY A 64 -14.98 20.08 -2.37
C GLY A 64 -14.96 20.50 -0.90
N GLY A 65 -15.58 19.72 0.00
CA GLY A 65 -15.56 19.98 1.44
C GLY A 65 -14.20 19.64 2.07
N ARG A 66 -13.85 20.39 3.12
CA ARG A 66 -12.60 20.20 3.87
C ARG A 66 -12.84 20.15 5.37
N VAL A 67 -12.25 19.17 6.05
CA VAL A 67 -12.19 19.11 7.51
C VAL A 67 -10.72 19.10 7.94
N GLU A 68 -10.38 19.99 8.86
CA GLU A 68 -9.05 20.14 9.44
C GLU A 68 -9.14 19.90 10.94
N VAL A 69 -8.63 18.77 11.42
CA VAL A 69 -8.51 18.43 12.83
C VAL A 69 -7.08 18.75 13.28
N GLY A 70 -6.90 19.70 14.19
CA GLY A 70 -5.58 20.21 14.56
C GLY A 70 -4.72 19.22 15.36
N GLN A 71 -5.35 18.38 16.19
CA GLN A 71 -4.68 17.48 17.13
C GLN A 71 -5.00 16.01 16.85
N THR A 72 -6.14 15.50 17.32
CA THR A 72 -6.49 14.07 17.18
C THR A 72 -7.92 13.91 16.73
N LEU A 73 -8.16 12.90 15.90
CA LEU A 73 -9.49 12.42 15.54
C LEU A 73 -9.66 11.01 16.08
N ASN A 74 -10.57 10.83 17.04
CA ASN A 74 -10.85 9.54 17.65
C ASN A 74 -12.21 9.04 17.18
N VAL A 75 -12.25 7.93 16.46
CA VAL A 75 -13.47 7.27 16.01
C VAL A 75 -13.67 6.02 16.86
N GLY A 76 -14.65 6.05 17.76
CA GLY A 76 -15.04 4.89 18.56
C GLY A 76 -15.72 3.80 17.73
N ASP A 77 -16.04 2.68 18.36
CA ASP A 77 -16.63 1.47 17.75
C ASP A 77 -17.92 1.73 16.94
N ARG A 78 -18.71 2.74 17.32
CA ARG A 78 -19.93 3.19 16.62
C ARG A 78 -19.72 4.45 15.78
N GLY A 79 -18.52 5.02 15.81
CA GLY A 79 -18.14 6.19 15.04
C GLY A 79 -18.04 5.88 13.54
N LYS A 80 -18.41 6.86 12.72
CA LYS A 80 -18.41 6.73 11.26
C LYS A 80 -17.78 7.94 10.59
N ILE A 81 -16.82 7.68 9.71
CA ILE A 81 -16.33 8.65 8.74
C ILE A 81 -16.78 8.20 7.35
N ASN A 82 -17.45 9.08 6.63
CA ASN A 82 -17.77 8.90 5.22
C ASN A 82 -17.13 10.03 4.42
N LEU A 83 -16.22 9.68 3.51
CA LEU A 83 -15.69 10.61 2.51
C LEU A 83 -16.30 10.25 1.16
N ASP A 84 -17.25 11.08 0.73
CA ASP A 84 -17.84 11.07 -0.61
C ASP A 84 -17.18 12.14 -1.49
N GLY A 85 -15.86 12.30 -1.34
CA GLY A 85 -15.04 13.36 -1.92
C GLY A 85 -14.41 14.28 -0.87
N GLY A 86 -13.58 15.21 -1.34
CA GLY A 86 -13.02 16.27 -0.50
C GLY A 86 -11.76 15.87 0.27
N THR A 87 -11.53 16.51 1.41
CA THR A 87 -10.27 16.33 2.18
C THR A 87 -10.52 16.27 3.67
N LEU A 88 -9.99 15.22 4.30
CA LEU A 88 -9.83 15.11 5.74
C LEU A 88 -8.34 15.27 6.08
N SER A 89 -8.01 16.28 6.90
CA SER A 89 -6.65 16.48 7.41
C SER A 89 -6.65 16.38 8.92
N VAL A 90 -5.76 15.55 9.47
CA VAL A 90 -5.60 15.37 10.92
C VAL A 90 -4.15 15.63 11.30
N GLY A 91 -3.93 16.58 12.20
CA GLY A 91 -2.62 16.91 12.77
C GLY A 91 -2.23 15.98 13.92
N GLY A 92 -1.40 16.50 14.84
CA GLY A 92 -1.05 15.86 16.11
C GLY A 92 -0.73 14.36 16.04
N SER A 93 -1.46 13.57 16.83
CA SER A 93 -1.33 12.11 16.91
C SER A 93 -2.00 11.36 15.75
N GLY A 94 -2.71 12.06 14.87
CA GLY A 94 -3.43 11.49 13.73
C GLY A 94 -4.83 11.00 14.08
N LEU A 95 -5.34 10.11 13.24
CA LEU A 95 -6.67 9.52 13.31
C LEU A 95 -6.59 8.14 13.93
N THR A 96 -7.34 7.88 15.00
CA THR A 96 -7.57 6.53 15.53
C THR A 96 -8.96 6.05 15.16
N ASN A 97 -9.08 4.85 14.60
CA ASN A 97 -10.34 4.29 14.12
C ASN A 97 -10.62 2.93 14.74
N ASP A 98 -11.62 2.86 15.61
CA ASP A 98 -12.20 1.60 16.09
C ASP A 98 -13.60 1.35 15.48
N GLY A 99 -14.11 2.30 14.68
CA GLY A 99 -15.41 2.23 14.00
C GLY A 99 -15.28 2.02 12.49
N SER A 100 -16.11 2.71 11.71
CA SER A 100 -16.09 2.59 10.25
C SER A 100 -15.55 3.84 9.56
N PHE A 101 -14.54 3.67 8.71
CA PHE A 101 -14.06 4.70 7.81
C PHE A 101 -14.28 4.26 6.36
N ARG A 102 -15.26 4.87 5.69
CA ARG A 102 -15.59 4.60 4.29
C ARG A 102 -15.21 5.77 3.39
N ILE A 103 -14.65 5.44 2.23
CA ILE A 103 -14.36 6.38 1.16
C ILE A 103 -15.07 5.87 -0.09
N SER A 104 -16.01 6.65 -0.60
CA SER A 104 -16.92 6.26 -1.67
C SER A 104 -17.17 7.39 -2.64
N SER A 105 -17.78 7.10 -3.79
CA SER A 105 -18.43 8.05 -4.70
C SER A 105 -17.55 9.07 -5.45
N SER A 106 -16.51 9.65 -4.84
CA SER A 106 -15.67 10.69 -5.43
C SER A 106 -14.26 10.73 -4.82
N PRO A 107 -13.24 11.16 -5.59
CA PRO A 107 -11.86 11.15 -5.12
C PRO A 107 -11.67 11.93 -3.82
N SER A 108 -10.99 11.32 -2.86
CA SER A 108 -10.80 11.87 -1.51
C SER A 108 -9.34 11.82 -1.07
N HIS A 109 -8.94 12.81 -0.27
CA HIS A 109 -7.61 12.89 0.33
C HIS A 109 -7.67 12.78 1.85
N VAL A 110 -6.77 11.97 2.41
CA VAL A 110 -6.59 11.79 3.84
C VAL A 110 -5.16 12.17 4.19
N LEU A 111 -5.01 13.23 4.98
CA LEU A 111 -3.73 13.74 5.46
C LEU A 111 -3.62 13.50 6.97
N GLY A 112 -2.42 13.18 7.43
CA GLY A 112 -2.18 12.72 8.79
C GLY A 112 -2.10 11.20 8.90
N ARG A 113 -1.41 10.72 9.93
CA ARG A 113 -1.31 9.28 10.23
C ARG A 113 -2.72 8.71 10.49
N VAL A 114 -2.97 7.52 9.98
CA VAL A 114 -4.18 6.74 10.25
C VAL A 114 -3.81 5.50 11.04
N THR A 115 -4.48 5.26 12.16
CA THR A 115 -4.35 4.04 12.98
C THR A 115 -5.70 3.34 13.04
N ASN A 116 -5.87 2.26 12.27
CA ASN A 116 -7.05 1.40 12.35
C ASN A 116 -6.85 0.38 13.47
N LEU A 117 -7.68 0.45 14.49
CA LEU A 117 -7.68 -0.42 15.66
C LEU A 117 -8.41 -1.74 15.35
N SER A 118 -8.42 -2.66 16.30
CA SER A 118 -8.94 -4.03 16.10
C SER A 118 -10.44 -4.11 15.87
N GLY A 119 -11.24 -3.14 16.32
CA GLY A 119 -12.67 -3.03 15.98
C GLY A 119 -12.92 -2.26 14.68
N GLY A 120 -11.91 -1.54 14.19
CA GLY A 120 -12.04 -0.62 13.07
C GLY A 120 -12.06 -1.29 11.70
N THR A 121 -12.72 -0.63 10.76
CA THR A 121 -12.68 -0.98 9.33
C THR A 121 -12.35 0.25 8.49
N ILE A 122 -11.51 0.07 7.47
CA ILE A 122 -11.30 1.04 6.39
C ILE A 122 -11.75 0.41 5.08
N ALA A 123 -12.67 1.06 4.36
CA ALA A 123 -13.17 0.57 3.08
C ALA A 123 -13.14 1.66 2.00
N ILE A 124 -12.58 1.32 0.84
CA ILE A 124 -12.51 2.18 -0.35
C ILE A 124 -13.28 1.48 -1.47
N GLU A 125 -14.35 2.11 -1.96
CA GLU A 125 -15.27 1.50 -2.94
C GLU A 125 -15.66 2.50 -4.03
N GLY A 126 -15.61 2.08 -5.30
CA GLY A 126 -16.10 2.88 -6.44
C GLY A 126 -15.39 4.21 -6.71
N THR A 127 -14.28 4.49 -6.02
CA THR A 127 -13.54 5.75 -6.18
C THR A 127 -12.09 5.64 -5.73
N ARG A 128 -11.35 6.73 -5.91
CA ARG A 128 -9.95 6.85 -5.49
C ARG A 128 -9.81 7.49 -4.10
N ALA A 129 -9.08 6.83 -3.21
CA ALA A 129 -8.61 7.38 -1.94
C ALA A 129 -7.09 7.59 -2.02
N THR A 130 -6.61 8.77 -1.61
CA THR A 130 -5.17 9.03 -1.44
C THR A 130 -4.85 9.29 0.02
N PHE A 131 -4.04 8.43 0.62
CA PHE A 131 -3.50 8.61 1.97
C PHE A 131 -2.08 9.14 1.86
N HIS A 132 -1.85 10.32 2.43
CA HIS A 132 -0.58 11.04 2.29
C HIS A 132 0.49 10.62 3.31
N ASN A 133 0.08 9.93 4.37
CA ASN A 133 0.94 9.49 5.46
C ASN A 133 0.75 7.99 5.73
N GLU A 134 1.48 7.48 6.72
CA GLU A 134 1.41 6.10 7.17
C GLU A 134 -0.01 5.68 7.57
N VAL A 135 -0.39 4.48 7.15
CA VAL A 135 -1.59 3.76 7.61
C VAL A 135 -1.12 2.56 8.42
N PHE A 136 -1.40 2.59 9.73
CA PHE A 136 -1.16 1.47 10.63
C PHE A 136 -2.47 0.72 10.87
N ASN A 137 -2.58 -0.52 10.38
CA ASN A 137 -3.80 -1.30 10.37
C ASN A 137 -3.71 -2.53 11.30
N ARG A 138 -4.65 -2.65 12.24
CA ARG A 138 -4.77 -3.80 13.17
C ARG A 138 -6.06 -4.60 12.95
N SER A 139 -6.75 -4.37 11.85
CA SER A 139 -8.02 -5.02 11.49
C SER A 139 -8.11 -5.06 9.96
N GLU A 140 -9.26 -4.73 9.38
CA GLU A 140 -9.49 -4.78 7.94
C GLU A 140 -9.22 -3.44 7.24
N PHE A 141 -8.36 -3.48 6.22
CA PHE A 141 -8.26 -2.47 5.16
C PHE A 141 -8.73 -3.10 3.84
N ARG A 142 -9.87 -2.65 3.33
CA ARG A 142 -10.52 -3.23 2.15
C ARG A 142 -10.57 -2.24 0.99
N VAL A 143 -10.13 -2.70 -0.18
CA VAL A 143 -10.34 -2.01 -1.46
C VAL A 143 -11.32 -2.85 -2.29
N GLY A 144 -12.56 -2.37 -2.38
CA GLY A 144 -13.62 -3.02 -3.11
C GLY A 144 -13.57 -2.77 -4.62
N PRO A 145 -14.57 -3.24 -5.39
CA PRO A 145 -14.61 -3.10 -6.84
C PRO A 145 -14.62 -1.63 -7.25
N ALA A 146 -13.85 -1.30 -8.29
CA ALA A 146 -13.61 0.07 -8.76
C ALA A 146 -13.05 1.02 -7.68
N GLY A 147 -12.66 0.51 -6.52
CA GLY A 147 -11.90 1.25 -5.51
C GLY A 147 -10.43 1.32 -5.90
N GLU A 148 -9.82 2.49 -5.71
CA GLU A 148 -8.39 2.71 -5.90
C GLU A 148 -7.80 3.34 -4.63
N ALA A 149 -6.95 2.61 -3.93
CA ALA A 149 -6.19 3.14 -2.79
C ALA A 149 -4.77 3.47 -3.23
N ILE A 150 -4.37 4.73 -3.05
CA ILE A 150 -2.99 5.19 -3.25
C ILE A 150 -2.42 5.60 -1.90
N LEU A 151 -1.40 4.87 -1.45
CA LEU A 151 -0.68 5.18 -0.22
C LEU A 151 0.67 5.80 -0.58
N LEU A 152 0.92 7.00 -0.05
CA LEU A 152 2.21 7.68 -0.17
C LEU A 152 3.13 7.34 1.01
N GLY A 153 2.54 7.00 2.17
CA GLY A 153 3.21 6.37 3.29
C GLY A 153 3.06 4.84 3.27
N GLU A 154 3.74 4.17 4.21
CA GLU A 154 3.69 2.71 4.33
C GLU A 154 2.31 2.22 4.82
N LEU A 155 1.95 1.01 4.40
CA LEU A 155 0.85 0.24 4.99
C LEU A 155 1.47 -0.82 5.90
N THR A 156 1.33 -0.63 7.20
CA THR A 156 1.88 -1.54 8.19
C THR A 156 0.81 -1.96 9.18
N GLY A 157 1.06 -3.00 9.95
CA GLY A 157 0.07 -3.55 10.86
C GLY A 157 0.63 -4.68 11.70
N ALA A 158 0.21 -4.71 12.96
CA ALA A 158 0.42 -5.88 13.83
C ALA A 158 -0.74 -6.87 13.65
N THR A 159 -0.62 -8.08 14.17
CA THR A 159 -1.71 -9.07 14.21
C THR A 159 -2.97 -8.49 14.90
N PRO A 160 -4.18 -8.61 14.30
CA PRO A 160 -4.55 -9.31 13.07
C PRO A 160 -4.72 -8.40 11.82
N GLY A 161 -3.86 -7.41 11.59
CA GLY A 161 -3.90 -6.50 10.44
C GLY A 161 -3.99 -7.25 9.10
N SER A 162 -5.04 -6.98 8.34
CA SER A 162 -5.40 -7.67 7.11
C SER A 162 -5.81 -6.68 6.03
N THR A 163 -5.16 -6.79 4.87
CA THR A 163 -5.53 -6.05 3.67
C THR A 163 -6.18 -6.97 2.64
N ILE A 164 -7.33 -6.53 2.11
CA ILE A 164 -8.09 -7.24 1.08
C ILE A 164 -8.30 -6.30 -0.10
N VAL A 165 -7.75 -6.68 -1.26
CA VAL A 165 -8.02 -6.02 -2.53
C VAL A 165 -8.91 -6.94 -3.34
N GLU A 166 -10.19 -6.59 -3.43
CA GLU A 166 -11.20 -7.38 -4.13
C GLU A 166 -11.01 -7.32 -5.66
N ALA A 167 -11.69 -8.23 -6.37
CA ALA A 167 -11.70 -8.20 -7.82
C ALA A 167 -12.19 -6.83 -8.33
N GLY A 168 -11.43 -6.22 -9.25
CA GLY A 168 -11.70 -4.87 -9.75
C GLY A 168 -11.24 -3.73 -8.83
N GLY A 169 -10.72 -4.02 -7.64
CA GLY A 169 -10.03 -3.05 -6.78
C GLY A 169 -8.54 -2.91 -7.11
N SER A 170 -7.95 -1.78 -6.78
CA SER A 170 -6.52 -1.50 -6.97
C SER A 170 -5.89 -0.84 -5.73
N LEU A 171 -4.74 -1.33 -5.30
CA LEU A 171 -3.93 -0.75 -4.23
C LEU A 171 -2.52 -0.46 -4.74
N THR A 172 -2.02 0.74 -4.48
CA THR A 172 -0.62 1.11 -4.69
C THR A 172 -0.01 1.56 -3.37
N ALA A 173 1.09 0.93 -2.95
CA ALA A 173 1.75 1.23 -1.68
C ALA A 173 3.29 1.15 -1.78
N PRO A 174 4.06 1.87 -0.95
CA PRO A 174 5.51 1.74 -0.91
C PRO A 174 5.99 0.36 -0.44
N ARG A 175 5.28 -0.21 0.55
CA ARG A 175 5.43 -1.57 1.06
C ARG A 175 4.19 -1.94 1.88
N ILE A 176 3.98 -3.24 2.07
CA ILE A 176 2.93 -3.78 2.92
C ILE A 176 3.58 -4.67 3.99
N GLY A 177 3.32 -4.36 5.26
CA GLY A 177 3.82 -5.10 6.41
C GLY A 177 2.70 -5.48 7.36
N GLU A 178 2.06 -6.64 7.18
CA GLU A 178 0.82 -7.01 7.89
C GLU A 178 0.73 -8.52 8.15
N GLN A 179 -0.30 -8.96 8.89
CA GLN A 179 -0.55 -10.40 9.10
C GLN A 179 -0.92 -11.07 7.78
N SER A 180 -1.86 -10.49 7.04
CA SER A 180 -2.37 -11.10 5.81
C SER A 180 -2.62 -10.11 4.69
N LEU A 181 -2.32 -10.53 3.46
CA LEU A 181 -2.70 -9.84 2.24
C LEU A 181 -3.50 -10.79 1.33
N THR A 182 -4.70 -10.36 0.93
CA THR A 182 -5.52 -11.05 -0.08
C THR A 182 -5.63 -10.18 -1.33
N VAL A 183 -5.17 -10.70 -2.47
CA VAL A 183 -5.11 -9.98 -3.76
C VAL A 183 -6.00 -10.68 -4.78
N ASN A 184 -7.24 -10.23 -4.90
CA ASN A 184 -8.18 -10.64 -5.95
C ASN A 184 -8.25 -9.61 -7.09
N GLY A 185 -7.89 -8.35 -6.81
CA GLY A 185 -7.72 -7.28 -7.79
C GLY A 185 -6.24 -7.06 -8.15
N ASN A 186 -5.80 -5.81 -8.14
CA ASN A 186 -4.43 -5.43 -8.46
C ASN A 186 -3.73 -4.77 -7.27
N VAL A 187 -2.55 -5.25 -6.90
CA VAL A 187 -1.67 -4.61 -5.91
C VAL A 187 -0.36 -4.26 -6.59
N ASN A 188 0.05 -3.01 -6.49
CA ASN A 188 1.35 -2.53 -6.98
C ASN A 188 2.19 -2.05 -5.79
N ILE A 189 3.37 -2.65 -5.62
CA ILE A 189 4.39 -2.12 -4.73
C ILE A 189 5.24 -1.13 -5.52
N ASN A 190 5.32 0.11 -5.03
CA ASN A 190 6.09 1.17 -5.69
C ASN A 190 7.55 0.74 -5.88
N PRO A 191 8.19 1.07 -7.00
CA PRO A 191 9.61 0.84 -7.16
C PRO A 191 10.42 1.47 -6.02
N GLY A 192 11.28 0.66 -5.42
CA GLY A 192 12.07 1.02 -4.25
C GLY A 192 13.43 0.34 -4.29
N GLY A 193 13.46 -0.99 -4.42
CA GLY A 193 14.69 -1.78 -4.58
C GLY A 193 15.59 -1.82 -3.33
N THR A 194 15.11 -1.28 -2.21
CA THR A 194 15.84 -1.14 -0.95
C THR A 194 15.25 -2.02 0.15
N ASP A 195 16.04 -2.28 1.18
CA ASP A 195 15.61 -2.99 2.39
C ASP A 195 14.39 -2.33 3.06
N ALA A 196 14.32 -1.00 3.03
CA ALA A 196 13.19 -0.23 3.58
C ALA A 196 11.88 -0.44 2.80
N SER A 197 11.96 -0.86 1.53
CA SER A 197 10.80 -1.15 0.67
C SER A 197 10.36 -2.62 0.76
N THR A 198 11.00 -3.42 1.61
CA THR A 198 10.65 -4.84 1.78
C THR A 198 9.28 -4.99 2.40
N SER A 199 8.41 -5.74 1.72
CA SER A 199 7.12 -6.16 2.27
C SER A 199 7.30 -7.41 3.13
N ARG A 200 6.52 -7.55 4.21
CA ARG A 200 6.54 -8.72 5.09
C ARG A 200 5.12 -9.12 5.46
N LEU A 201 4.80 -10.39 5.27
CA LEU A 201 3.48 -10.95 5.52
C LEU A 201 3.62 -12.26 6.29
N ASN A 202 2.56 -12.67 6.99
CA ASN A 202 2.46 -14.03 7.51
C ASN A 202 1.60 -14.93 6.63
N GLN A 203 0.65 -14.34 5.90
CA GLN A 203 -0.26 -15.04 5.00
C GLN A 203 -0.43 -14.23 3.71
N LEU A 204 -0.41 -14.94 2.59
CA LEU A 204 -0.61 -14.36 1.27
C LEU A 204 -1.55 -15.23 0.44
N SER A 205 -2.57 -14.61 -0.12
CA SER A 205 -3.44 -15.22 -1.13
C SER A 205 -3.52 -14.32 -2.34
N VAL A 206 -3.28 -14.86 -3.54
CA VAL A 206 -3.30 -14.10 -4.79
C VAL A 206 -4.10 -14.86 -5.84
N THR A 207 -5.17 -14.25 -6.33
CA THR A 207 -5.90 -14.69 -7.53
C THR A 207 -5.88 -13.64 -8.64
N GLY A 208 -5.67 -12.37 -8.27
CA GLY A 208 -5.42 -11.25 -9.17
C GLY A 208 -3.94 -11.06 -9.49
N ARG A 209 -3.42 -9.83 -9.40
CA ARG A 209 -2.01 -9.48 -9.66
C ARG A 209 -1.38 -8.77 -8.48
N LEU A 210 -0.25 -9.28 -8.03
CA LEU A 210 0.66 -8.61 -7.08
C LEU A 210 1.96 -8.25 -7.80
N ASP A 211 2.13 -6.99 -8.16
CA ASP A 211 3.34 -6.48 -8.80
C ASP A 211 4.33 -5.97 -7.75
N LEU A 212 5.46 -6.66 -7.61
CA LEU A 212 6.52 -6.30 -6.66
C LEU A 212 7.47 -5.23 -7.20
N SER A 213 7.32 -4.83 -8.47
CA SER A 213 8.29 -4.02 -9.22
C SER A 213 9.72 -4.55 -9.02
N ASN A 214 10.58 -3.84 -8.29
CA ASN A 214 11.95 -4.26 -7.99
C ASN A 214 12.20 -4.57 -6.49
N ASN A 215 11.16 -4.82 -5.71
CA ASN A 215 11.25 -5.00 -4.26
C ASN A 215 11.32 -6.47 -3.82
N ALA A 216 11.59 -6.66 -2.54
CA ALA A 216 11.53 -7.96 -1.87
C ALA A 216 10.21 -8.14 -1.10
N LEU A 217 9.80 -9.40 -0.95
CA LEU A 217 8.68 -9.84 -0.14
C LEU A 217 9.12 -11.01 0.73
N LEU A 218 8.83 -10.94 2.02
CA LEU A 218 9.05 -12.02 2.98
C LEU A 218 7.70 -12.58 3.41
N LEU A 219 7.56 -13.90 3.32
CA LEU A 219 6.39 -14.61 3.83
C LEU A 219 6.82 -15.49 5.00
N ASP A 220 6.58 -14.99 6.20
CA ASP A 220 6.93 -15.58 7.49
C ASP A 220 5.76 -16.45 7.98
N TYR A 221 5.80 -17.72 7.62
CA TYR A 221 4.65 -18.61 7.70
C TYR A 221 4.66 -19.45 8.99
N THR A 222 3.46 -19.80 9.45
CA THR A 222 3.28 -20.86 10.45
C THR A 222 2.69 -22.09 9.79
N GLY A 223 3.18 -23.28 10.15
CA GLY A 223 2.66 -24.55 9.61
C GLY A 223 3.40 -25.01 8.34
N PRO A 224 2.72 -25.66 7.38
CA PRO A 224 3.36 -26.15 6.17
C PRO A 224 3.93 -25.02 5.32
N SER A 225 5.08 -25.25 4.69
CA SER A 225 5.67 -24.27 3.79
C SER A 225 4.75 -23.95 2.60
N PRO A 226 4.53 -22.65 2.29
CA PRO A 226 3.76 -22.21 1.13
C PRO A 226 4.61 -22.13 -0.16
N ILE A 227 5.88 -22.54 -0.16
CA ILE A 227 6.82 -22.32 -1.27
C ILE A 227 6.32 -22.83 -2.64
N ASN A 228 5.62 -23.97 -2.69
CA ASN A 228 5.06 -24.50 -3.94
C ASN A 228 3.92 -23.61 -4.47
N THR A 229 3.11 -23.05 -3.56
CA THR A 229 2.09 -22.06 -3.90
C THR A 229 2.75 -20.79 -4.43
N ILE A 230 3.78 -20.29 -3.74
CA ILE A 230 4.55 -19.11 -4.17
C ILE A 230 5.16 -19.30 -5.55
N ARG A 231 5.77 -20.46 -5.82
CA ARG A 231 6.27 -20.81 -7.15
C ARG A 231 5.15 -20.72 -8.18
N ALA A 232 4.01 -21.37 -7.96
CA ALA A 232 2.91 -21.35 -8.91
C ALA A 232 2.42 -19.92 -9.21
N LEU A 233 2.37 -19.06 -8.19
CA LEU A 233 2.02 -17.65 -8.34
C LEU A 233 3.07 -16.87 -9.14
N ILE A 234 4.37 -17.09 -8.92
CA ILE A 234 5.45 -16.44 -9.68
C ILE A 234 5.46 -16.95 -11.13
N THR A 235 5.37 -18.25 -11.37
CA THR A 235 5.33 -18.83 -12.72
C THR A 235 4.13 -18.31 -13.52
N SER A 236 2.96 -18.20 -12.87
CA SER A 236 1.78 -17.59 -13.48
C SER A 236 2.03 -16.12 -13.84
N GLY A 237 2.65 -15.33 -12.96
CA GLY A 237 2.94 -13.92 -13.22
C GLY A 237 4.02 -13.71 -14.28
N PHE A 238 5.02 -14.59 -14.32
CA PHE A 238 6.12 -14.62 -15.29
C PHE A 238 5.62 -14.69 -16.73
N ALA A 239 4.57 -15.50 -17.00
CA ALA A 239 3.91 -15.58 -18.30
C ALA A 239 4.89 -15.70 -19.50
N GLY A 240 5.85 -16.63 -19.39
CA GLY A 240 6.87 -16.87 -20.42
C GLY A 240 7.86 -15.71 -20.62
N GLY A 241 8.09 -14.89 -19.59
CA GLY A 241 9.01 -13.75 -19.63
C GLY A 241 8.35 -12.40 -19.89
N SER A 242 7.05 -12.39 -20.18
CA SER A 242 6.31 -11.13 -20.41
C SER A 242 5.98 -10.38 -19.12
N TRP A 243 6.02 -11.05 -17.96
CA TRP A 243 5.71 -10.44 -16.66
C TRP A 243 4.38 -9.67 -16.69
N ASN A 244 3.35 -10.30 -17.23
CA ASN A 244 2.00 -9.72 -17.38
C ASN A 244 0.88 -10.69 -17.00
N GLY A 245 1.21 -11.87 -16.47
CA GLY A 245 0.23 -12.83 -16.00
C GLY A 245 -0.36 -12.47 -14.63
N SER A 246 -1.37 -13.24 -14.21
CA SER A 246 -1.91 -13.22 -12.85
C SER A 246 -0.93 -13.88 -11.88
N GLY A 247 -1.01 -13.56 -10.59
CA GLY A 247 -0.08 -14.04 -9.56
C GLY A 247 0.94 -12.97 -9.17
N ILE A 248 2.15 -13.40 -8.82
CA ILE A 248 3.24 -12.52 -8.38
C ILE A 248 4.06 -12.08 -9.60
N ASN A 249 4.20 -10.78 -9.78
CA ASN A 249 4.69 -10.16 -11.00
C ASN A 249 5.75 -9.07 -10.70
N SER A 250 6.42 -8.59 -11.74
CA SER A 250 7.38 -7.48 -11.71
C SER A 250 7.29 -6.65 -12.99
N SER A 251 6.68 -5.48 -12.90
CA SER A 251 6.69 -4.46 -13.98
C SER A 251 8.11 -3.99 -14.34
N THR A 252 9.03 -4.01 -13.37
CA THR A 252 10.45 -3.70 -13.63
C THR A 252 11.10 -4.79 -14.47
N ALA A 253 10.83 -6.07 -14.20
CA ALA A 253 11.35 -7.16 -15.02
C ALA A 253 10.70 -7.20 -16.41
N ALA A 254 9.42 -6.85 -16.53
CA ALA A 254 8.73 -6.72 -17.82
C ALA A 254 9.41 -5.71 -18.76
N SER A 255 9.95 -4.62 -18.20
CA SER A 255 10.55 -3.51 -18.95
C SER A 255 12.08 -3.57 -19.02
N THR A 256 12.72 -4.45 -18.26
CA THR A 256 14.18 -4.59 -18.18
C THR A 256 14.57 -6.04 -18.50
N PRO A 257 15.18 -6.31 -19.67
CA PRO A 257 15.62 -7.67 -20.01
C PRO A 257 16.54 -8.28 -18.95
N ASN A 258 16.57 -9.62 -18.89
CA ASN A 258 17.40 -10.39 -17.96
C ASN A 258 17.13 -10.03 -16.49
N ARG A 259 15.85 -9.95 -16.12
CA ARG A 259 15.40 -9.75 -14.75
C ARG A 259 14.33 -10.76 -14.41
N ALA A 260 14.27 -11.11 -13.13
CA ALA A 260 13.39 -12.15 -12.63
C ALA A 260 12.95 -11.89 -11.19
N ILE A 261 12.00 -12.69 -10.71
CA ILE A 261 11.67 -12.81 -9.29
C ILE A 261 12.21 -14.14 -8.79
N GLY A 262 13.30 -14.10 -8.04
CA GLY A 262 13.85 -15.26 -7.36
C GLY A 262 13.08 -15.57 -6.08
N PHE A 263 13.08 -16.83 -5.67
CA PHE A 263 12.44 -17.26 -4.43
C PHE A 263 13.18 -18.42 -3.76
N ALA A 264 13.20 -18.47 -2.43
CA ALA A 264 13.84 -19.56 -1.70
C ALA A 264 13.21 -19.74 -0.33
N GLU A 265 13.29 -20.94 0.24
CA GLU A 265 13.20 -21.05 1.69
C GLU A 265 14.43 -20.39 2.31
N ALA A 266 14.28 -19.79 3.49
CA ALA A 266 15.44 -19.33 4.26
C ALA A 266 16.47 -20.46 4.43
N THR A 267 16.00 -21.68 4.68
CA THR A 267 16.87 -22.87 4.82
C THR A 267 17.56 -23.30 3.53
N ASP A 268 17.00 -23.00 2.35
CA ASP A 268 17.64 -23.32 1.06
C ASP A 268 18.91 -22.46 0.84
N ILE A 269 19.03 -21.31 1.51
CA ILE A 269 20.18 -20.39 1.40
C ILE A 269 20.98 -20.25 2.71
N GLY A 270 20.84 -21.23 3.63
CA GLY A 270 21.63 -21.29 4.87
C GLY A 270 21.06 -20.50 6.04
N SER A 271 19.79 -20.07 5.98
CA SER A 271 19.06 -19.34 7.03
C SER A 271 19.83 -18.12 7.55
N PRO A 272 20.13 -17.13 6.69
CA PRO A 272 20.83 -15.94 7.13
C PRO A 272 20.02 -15.23 8.21
N ALA A 273 20.69 -14.66 9.22
CA ALA A 273 19.99 -13.96 10.30
C ALA A 273 19.19 -12.74 9.80
N VAL A 274 19.62 -12.14 8.69
CA VAL A 274 18.99 -10.97 8.08
C VAL A 274 18.90 -11.18 6.57
N PHE A 275 17.74 -10.86 5.99
CA PHE A 275 17.53 -10.79 4.55
C PHE A 275 16.71 -9.55 4.21
N ALA A 276 17.15 -8.80 3.19
CA ALA A 276 16.52 -7.53 2.78
C ALA A 276 16.28 -6.55 3.97
N GLY A 277 17.27 -6.49 4.87
CA GLY A 277 17.25 -5.65 6.08
C GLY A 277 16.27 -6.07 7.17
N GLN A 278 15.65 -7.24 7.05
CA GLN A 278 14.73 -7.79 8.04
C GLN A 278 15.33 -9.03 8.69
N ALA A 279 15.17 -9.18 10.01
CA ALA A 279 15.50 -10.43 10.69
C ALA A 279 14.57 -11.54 10.22
N ILE A 280 15.10 -12.70 9.85
CA ILE A 280 14.32 -13.86 9.41
C ILE A 280 14.66 -15.08 10.25
N ASP A 281 13.83 -16.12 10.12
CA ASP A 281 14.09 -17.45 10.66
C ASP A 281 13.96 -18.52 9.58
N ALA A 282 14.02 -19.80 9.98
CA ALA A 282 13.94 -20.94 9.06
C ALA A 282 12.56 -21.10 8.39
N THR A 283 11.51 -20.46 8.92
CA THR A 283 10.12 -20.53 8.44
C THR A 283 9.71 -19.30 7.64
N THR A 284 10.66 -18.77 6.86
CA THR A 284 10.43 -17.64 5.96
C THR A 284 10.69 -18.03 4.52
N VAL A 285 9.71 -17.80 3.65
CA VAL A 285 9.92 -17.78 2.19
C VAL A 285 10.42 -16.41 1.78
N LEU A 286 11.56 -16.38 1.12
CA LEU A 286 12.23 -15.20 0.61
C LEU A 286 11.88 -15.01 -0.85
N ILE A 287 11.41 -13.84 -1.23
CA ILE A 287 11.05 -13.49 -2.62
C ILE A 287 11.72 -12.17 -2.94
N ARG A 288 12.43 -12.08 -4.07
CA ARG A 288 13.21 -10.89 -4.42
C ARG A 288 13.34 -10.72 -5.93
N PHE A 289 13.27 -9.46 -6.37
CA PHE A 289 13.73 -9.08 -7.71
C PHE A 289 15.23 -9.32 -7.87
N THR A 290 15.61 -10.14 -8.84
CA THR A 290 17.01 -10.53 -9.06
C THR A 290 17.34 -10.80 -10.55
N LEU A 291 18.56 -11.27 -10.81
CA LEU A 291 19.05 -11.78 -12.09
C LEU A 291 18.75 -13.29 -12.20
N PRO A 292 18.30 -13.78 -13.36
CA PRO A 292 18.36 -15.21 -13.66
C PRO A 292 19.79 -15.73 -13.45
N GLY A 293 19.95 -16.74 -12.60
CA GLY A 293 21.28 -17.23 -12.21
C GLY A 293 21.67 -16.95 -10.75
N ASP A 294 21.04 -16.00 -10.06
CA ASP A 294 21.33 -15.68 -8.65
C ASP A 294 20.57 -16.64 -7.74
N ALA A 295 21.11 -17.84 -7.52
CA ALA A 295 20.45 -18.91 -6.76
C ALA A 295 20.35 -18.59 -5.27
N ASN A 296 21.37 -17.96 -4.70
CA ASN A 296 21.40 -17.66 -3.26
C ASN A 296 20.72 -16.33 -2.90
N LEU A 297 20.20 -15.60 -3.90
CA LEU A 297 19.50 -14.33 -3.76
C LEU A 297 20.38 -13.20 -3.19
N ASP A 298 21.70 -13.26 -3.39
CA ASP A 298 22.67 -12.27 -2.91
C ASP A 298 22.82 -11.06 -3.84
N ARG A 299 22.07 -11.05 -4.95
CA ARG A 299 22.04 -10.04 -6.04
C ARG A 299 23.23 -10.15 -7.00
N THR A 300 24.08 -11.17 -6.90
CA THR A 300 25.27 -11.35 -7.74
C THR A 300 25.33 -12.76 -8.29
N VAL A 301 25.33 -12.90 -9.61
CA VAL A 301 25.51 -14.22 -10.23
C VAL A 301 26.99 -14.57 -10.28
N ASN A 302 27.41 -15.59 -9.51
CA ASN A 302 28.81 -15.97 -9.38
C ASN A 302 29.02 -17.50 -9.25
N ILE A 303 30.21 -17.91 -8.83
CA ILE A 303 30.60 -19.32 -8.72
C ILE A 303 29.81 -20.09 -7.64
N ALA A 304 29.32 -19.39 -6.61
CA ALA A 304 28.47 -19.97 -5.59
C ALA A 304 27.13 -20.45 -6.19
N ASP A 305 26.52 -19.64 -7.05
CA ASP A 305 25.28 -20.00 -7.73
C ASP A 305 25.48 -21.14 -8.73
N PHE A 306 26.59 -21.11 -9.46
CA PHE A 306 26.95 -22.20 -10.37
C PHE A 306 27.08 -23.53 -9.59
N SER A 307 27.67 -23.49 -8.40
CA SER A 307 27.82 -24.68 -7.55
C SER A 307 26.46 -25.25 -7.11
N LEU A 308 25.50 -24.37 -6.78
CA LEU A 308 24.12 -24.76 -6.45
C LEU A 308 23.42 -25.41 -7.65
N LEU A 309 23.47 -24.78 -8.82
CA LEU A 309 22.91 -25.35 -10.05
C LEU A 309 23.57 -26.68 -10.42
N ALA A 310 24.90 -26.74 -10.41
CA ALA A 310 25.66 -27.94 -10.82
C ALA A 310 25.35 -29.15 -9.93
N SER A 311 25.14 -28.94 -8.63
CA SER A 311 24.75 -30.01 -7.69
C SER A 311 23.36 -30.58 -7.95
N ASN A 312 22.52 -29.88 -8.72
CA ASN A 312 21.14 -30.28 -9.04
C ASN A 312 20.92 -30.50 -10.54
N PHE A 313 21.99 -30.51 -11.35
CA PHE A 313 21.87 -30.57 -12.80
C PHE A 313 21.21 -31.87 -13.27
N ASN A 314 20.28 -31.75 -14.23
CA ASN A 314 19.46 -32.84 -14.78
C ASN A 314 18.53 -33.51 -13.75
N LEU A 315 18.23 -32.82 -12.65
CA LEU A 315 17.20 -33.23 -11.70
C LEU A 315 15.92 -32.41 -11.91
N ALA A 316 14.78 -33.06 -11.63
CA ALA A 316 13.54 -32.32 -11.44
C ALA A 316 13.71 -31.43 -10.20
N SER A 317 13.56 -30.13 -10.39
CA SER A 317 13.74 -29.14 -9.35
C SER A 317 12.74 -28.03 -9.60
N ASN A 318 11.90 -27.78 -8.60
CA ASN A 318 10.95 -26.67 -8.64
C ASN A 318 11.45 -25.48 -7.81
N ARG A 319 12.76 -25.42 -7.56
CA ARG A 319 13.39 -24.45 -6.65
C ARG A 319 14.39 -23.60 -7.41
N TRP A 320 14.18 -22.30 -7.35
CA TRP A 320 15.12 -21.31 -7.85
C TRP A 320 16.51 -21.44 -7.22
N ALA A 321 16.58 -21.61 -5.88
CA ALA A 321 17.83 -21.83 -5.15
C ALA A 321 18.58 -23.12 -5.53
N ARG A 322 17.96 -24.00 -6.34
CA ARG A 322 18.57 -25.20 -6.89
C ARG A 322 18.80 -25.12 -8.39
N GLY A 323 18.59 -23.96 -9.00
CA GLY A 323 18.90 -23.69 -10.39
C GLY A 323 17.75 -23.83 -11.40
N ASP A 324 16.48 -23.82 -10.97
CA ASP A 324 15.32 -23.63 -11.89
C ASP A 324 15.07 -22.11 -12.09
N PHE A 325 15.82 -21.49 -13.01
CA PHE A 325 15.82 -20.04 -13.24
C PHE A 325 14.84 -19.60 -14.33
N ASN A 326 14.32 -20.54 -15.12
CA ASN A 326 13.29 -20.28 -16.14
C ASN A 326 11.88 -20.72 -15.70
N TYR A 327 11.75 -21.27 -14.48
CA TYR A 327 10.52 -21.76 -13.86
C TYR A 327 9.88 -22.97 -14.55
N ASP A 328 10.64 -23.76 -15.31
CA ASP A 328 10.11 -24.92 -16.04
C ASP A 328 10.00 -26.19 -15.18
N GLY A 329 10.56 -26.17 -13.96
CA GLY A 329 10.50 -27.30 -13.02
C GLY A 329 11.59 -28.33 -13.16
N SER A 330 12.63 -28.03 -13.93
CA SER A 330 13.86 -28.80 -14.02
C SER A 330 15.07 -27.89 -13.85
N THR A 331 16.22 -28.47 -13.52
CA THR A 331 17.50 -27.75 -13.57
C THR A 331 18.34 -28.32 -14.70
N GLY A 332 18.54 -27.54 -15.76
CA GLY A 332 19.16 -28.04 -16.98
C GLY A 332 19.97 -27.02 -17.78
N ILE A 333 20.12 -27.30 -19.07
CA ILE A 333 20.94 -26.47 -19.99
C ILE A 333 20.33 -25.08 -20.16
N GLY A 334 18.99 -24.95 -20.12
CA GLY A 334 18.32 -23.65 -20.19
C GLY A 334 18.71 -22.74 -19.02
N ASP A 335 18.73 -23.29 -17.80
CA ASP A 335 19.12 -22.56 -16.59
C ASP A 335 20.61 -22.23 -16.58
N PHE A 336 21.46 -23.16 -17.00
CA PHE A 336 22.88 -22.90 -17.14
C PHE A 336 23.15 -21.76 -18.12
N ALA A 337 22.43 -21.70 -19.25
CA ALA A 337 22.56 -20.60 -20.20
C ALA A 337 22.13 -19.26 -19.60
N LEU A 338 21.07 -19.23 -18.79
CA LEU A 338 20.64 -18.03 -18.05
C LEU A 338 21.70 -17.57 -17.03
N LEU A 339 22.27 -18.49 -16.26
CA LEU A 339 23.35 -18.19 -15.32
C LEU A 339 24.59 -17.66 -16.06
N ALA A 340 25.03 -18.34 -17.12
CA ALA A 340 26.20 -17.95 -17.89
C ALA A 340 26.04 -16.56 -18.53
N ALA A 341 24.84 -16.24 -19.03
CA ALA A 341 24.53 -14.93 -19.61
C ALA A 341 24.60 -13.78 -18.58
N ASN A 342 24.43 -14.09 -17.29
CA ASN A 342 24.45 -13.11 -16.20
C ASN A 342 25.70 -13.23 -15.30
N PHE A 343 26.64 -14.13 -15.59
CA PHE A 343 27.79 -14.38 -14.73
C PHE A 343 28.65 -13.13 -14.48
N ASN A 344 29.07 -12.93 -13.24
CA ASN A 344 29.74 -11.72 -12.72
C ASN A 344 28.91 -10.42 -12.81
N GLN A 345 27.60 -10.51 -13.06
CA GLN A 345 26.71 -9.36 -12.93
C GLN A 345 26.17 -9.26 -11.51
N THR A 346 26.09 -8.01 -11.03
CA THR A 346 25.51 -7.65 -9.74
C THR A 346 24.43 -6.62 -9.97
N LEU A 347 23.25 -6.79 -9.36
CA LEU A 347 22.28 -5.70 -9.29
C LEU A 347 22.80 -4.64 -8.33
N PRO A 348 22.92 -3.36 -8.75
CA PRO A 348 23.37 -2.29 -7.88
C PRO A 348 22.59 -2.31 -6.56
N ALA A 349 23.26 -2.15 -5.42
CA ALA A 349 22.57 -1.86 -4.17
C ALA A 349 21.94 -0.47 -4.31
N ASP A 350 20.62 -0.37 -4.21
CA ASP A 350 19.93 0.89 -4.45
C ASP A 350 20.01 1.80 -3.22
N ALA A 351 20.32 3.08 -3.45
CA ALA A 351 20.39 4.10 -2.42
C ALA A 351 19.01 4.30 -1.78
N ALA A 352 18.96 4.34 -0.44
CA ALA A 352 17.74 4.63 0.31
C ALA A 352 17.04 5.88 -0.25
N ARG A 353 15.80 5.75 -0.70
CA ARG A 353 14.96 6.90 -1.06
C ARG A 353 14.84 7.81 0.17
N PRO A 354 15.17 9.11 0.10
CA PRO A 354 14.86 10.03 1.19
C PRO A 354 13.36 10.02 1.44
N ALA A 355 12.95 9.67 2.66
CA ALA A 355 11.58 9.89 3.10
C ALA A 355 11.28 11.39 2.99
N GLY A 356 10.44 11.78 2.03
CA GLY A 356 9.97 13.17 1.91
C GLY A 356 10.50 14.00 0.73
N ALA A 357 10.89 13.39 -0.40
CA ALA A 357 11.00 14.18 -1.64
C ALA A 357 9.59 14.70 -2.02
N ALA A 358 9.29 15.93 -1.60
CA ALA A 358 8.09 16.67 -1.97
C ALA A 358 7.98 16.68 -3.49
N VAL A 359 6.85 16.20 -3.99
CA VAL A 359 6.48 16.36 -5.40
C VAL A 359 6.46 17.86 -5.68
N PRO A 360 7.21 18.36 -6.69
CA PRO A 360 7.09 19.74 -7.10
C PRO A 360 5.65 20.00 -7.55
N GLU A 361 4.93 20.83 -6.81
CA GLU A 361 3.61 21.28 -7.25
C GLU A 361 3.77 22.06 -8.57
N PRO A 362 2.90 21.86 -9.55
CA PRO A 362 2.98 22.60 -10.80
C PRO A 362 2.74 24.08 -10.51
N ALA A 363 3.80 24.89 -10.65
CA ALA A 363 3.80 26.34 -10.46
C ALA A 363 3.05 27.10 -11.57
N GLY A 364 1.87 26.63 -11.99
CA GLY A 364 1.22 27.15 -13.19
C GLY A 364 -0.30 27.17 -13.11
N MET A 365 -0.88 28.05 -12.28
CA MET A 365 -2.22 28.64 -12.52
C MET A 365 -2.45 29.96 -11.77
N VAL A 366 -1.48 30.88 -11.79
CA VAL A 366 -1.75 32.30 -11.45
C VAL A 366 -1.10 33.20 -12.50
N ALA A 367 -1.74 33.36 -13.66
CA ALA A 367 -1.58 34.52 -14.54
C ALA A 367 -2.60 34.47 -15.70
N ALA A 368 -3.88 34.63 -15.40
CA ALA A 368 -4.90 34.93 -16.42
C ALA A 368 -5.95 35.90 -15.90
N LEU A 369 -5.51 37.03 -15.31
CA LEU A 369 -6.34 38.21 -15.14
C LEU A 369 -5.46 39.45 -15.30
N GLY A 370 -5.68 40.17 -16.40
CA GLY A 370 -5.16 41.52 -16.57
C GLY A 370 -4.52 41.79 -17.92
N LEU A 371 -5.29 41.74 -19.01
CA LEU A 371 -4.94 42.48 -20.24
C LEU A 371 -6.10 42.54 -21.26
N THR A 372 -7.22 43.14 -20.87
CA THR A 372 -8.15 43.73 -21.85
C THR A 372 -8.74 45.03 -21.29
N LEU A 373 -8.21 46.16 -21.79
CA LEU A 373 -8.88 47.46 -22.03
C LEU A 373 -7.93 48.65 -21.78
N ALA A 374 -6.93 48.79 -22.64
CA ALA A 374 -6.29 50.09 -22.90
C ALA A 374 -5.81 50.16 -24.36
N ARG A 375 -6.75 50.10 -25.30
CA ARG A 375 -6.48 50.41 -26.71
C ARG A 375 -7.62 51.21 -27.33
N ARG A 376 -7.82 52.42 -26.83
CA ARG A 376 -8.45 53.49 -27.64
C ARG A 376 -8.10 54.89 -27.13
N SER A 377 -6.89 55.33 -27.44
CA SER A 377 -6.61 56.77 -27.55
C SER A 377 -6.00 57.09 -28.93
N ARG A 378 -6.82 57.76 -29.74
CA ARG A 378 -6.49 58.88 -30.64
C ARG A 378 -5.49 58.69 -31.80
N ARG A 379 -6.02 58.79 -33.02
CA ARG A 379 -5.52 59.63 -34.14
C ARG A 379 -6.75 60.17 -34.90
N ARG A 380 -7.20 61.41 -34.67
CA ARG A 380 -6.87 62.67 -35.39
C ARG A 380 -6.81 62.53 -36.93
N ARG A 381 -7.91 62.91 -37.59
CA ARG A 381 -8.00 64.09 -38.47
C ARG A 381 -9.35 64.75 -38.28
#